data_AF-A0A378VZT3-F1
#
_entry.id   AF-A0A378VZT3-F1
#
_cell.length_a   1.000
_cell.length_b   1.000
_cell.length_c   1.000
_cell.angle_alpha   90.00
_cell.angle_beta   90.00
_cell.angle_gamma   90.00
#
_symmetry.space_group_name_H-M   'P 1'
#
loop_
_entity.id
_entity.type
_entity.pdbx_description
1 polymer ?
#
loop_
_entity_poly.entity_id
_entity_poly.type
_entity_poly.pdbx_seq_one_letter_code
_entity_poly.pdbx_strand_id
1 'polypeptide(L)'
;MKLYFQRHDGQAVTCDDFRAAMADANGINLDQFALWYSQAGTPVLEAEGRLKNNVFELTIKQTVPPTPDMADKQPMMIPVKVGLLNRNGEAVAFDYQGKRATEAVLLMTEAEQTFPLEGVTEAVVPSLLRGFSAPVYLNYPYSDDDLLLLLAHDSDAFTCWEAAQTLYRRAVAANLAALSDGIGLPKHEKLLAAVEKSFQTTSWTTPSKPCFWACRPKPNCGTARKTSTRCATIRRAKPCWIRLPSAFCRNGTN
;
A
#
# COMPACT_ATOMS: atom_id res chain seq x y z
N MET A 1 -21.42 -16.14 -2.52
CA MET A 1 -22.49 -15.56 -3.39
C MET A 1 -23.67 -16.50 -3.64
N LYS A 2 -23.49 -17.74 -4.11
CA LYS A 2 -24.63 -18.64 -4.42
C LYS A 2 -25.62 -18.81 -3.25
N LEU A 3 -25.11 -19.10 -2.04
CA LEU A 3 -25.93 -19.28 -0.84
C LEU A 3 -26.70 -18.01 -0.43
N TYR A 4 -26.10 -16.83 -0.61
CA TYR A 4 -26.75 -15.55 -0.33
C TYR A 4 -27.99 -15.36 -1.21
N PHE A 5 -27.85 -15.53 -2.54
CA PHE A 5 -29.00 -15.45 -3.45
C PHE A 5 -30.04 -16.53 -3.16
N GLN A 6 -29.61 -17.76 -2.87
CA GLN A 6 -30.54 -18.83 -2.50
C GLN A 6 -31.42 -18.48 -1.29
N ARG A 7 -30.89 -17.73 -0.31
CA ARG A 7 -31.61 -17.36 0.92
C ARG A 7 -32.45 -16.09 0.78
N HIS A 8 -31.98 -15.13 0.00
CA HIS A 8 -32.42 -13.73 0.10
C HIS A 8 -32.89 -13.12 -1.22
N ASP A 9 -33.01 -13.90 -2.30
CA ASP A 9 -33.52 -13.38 -3.56
C ASP A 9 -34.97 -12.84 -3.40
N GLY A 10 -35.23 -11.66 -3.98
CA GLY A 10 -36.51 -10.95 -3.87
C GLY A 10 -36.82 -10.32 -2.50
N GLN A 11 -35.87 -10.28 -1.56
CA GLN A 11 -36.08 -9.72 -0.21
C GLN A 11 -35.29 -8.43 0.02
N ALA A 12 -35.78 -7.56 0.91
CA ALA A 12 -34.99 -6.49 1.49
C ALA A 12 -34.21 -7.05 2.69
N VAL A 13 -32.87 -7.01 2.62
CA VAL A 13 -31.97 -7.66 3.60
C VAL A 13 -30.93 -6.72 4.18
N THR A 14 -30.28 -7.17 5.25
CA THR A 14 -29.29 -6.40 6.03
C THR A 14 -27.84 -6.80 5.69
N CYS A 15 -26.88 -6.01 6.16
CA CYS A 15 -25.46 -6.36 6.07
C CYS A 15 -25.12 -7.65 6.83
N ASP A 16 -25.83 -7.93 7.92
CA ASP A 16 -25.65 -9.16 8.71
C ASP A 16 -26.09 -10.41 7.95
N ASP A 17 -27.20 -10.33 7.20
CA ASP A 17 -27.66 -11.44 6.34
C ASP A 17 -26.61 -11.82 5.29
N PHE A 18 -26.00 -10.80 4.66
CA PHE A 18 -24.92 -11.01 3.71
C PHE A 18 -23.70 -11.67 4.35
N ARG A 19 -23.26 -11.16 5.51
CA ARG A 19 -22.12 -11.70 6.27
C ARG A 19 -22.37 -13.14 6.70
N ALA A 20 -23.55 -13.44 7.24
CA ALA A 20 -23.94 -14.79 7.66
C ALA A 20 -23.94 -15.77 6.48
N ALA A 21 -24.48 -15.37 5.33
CA ALA A 21 -24.46 -16.21 4.13
C ALA A 21 -23.04 -16.48 3.61
N MET A 22 -22.09 -15.56 3.81
CA MET A 22 -20.68 -15.80 3.47
C MET A 22 -19.98 -16.70 4.50
N ALA A 23 -20.25 -16.51 5.79
CA ALA A 23 -19.71 -17.34 6.86
C ALA A 23 -20.11 -18.81 6.64
N ASP A 24 -21.41 -19.06 6.47
CA ASP A 24 -21.98 -20.39 6.29
C ASP A 24 -21.48 -21.08 5.01
N ALA A 25 -21.32 -20.33 3.91
CA ALA A 25 -20.89 -20.90 2.64
C ALA A 25 -19.42 -21.33 2.63
N ASN A 26 -18.57 -20.73 3.48
CA ASN A 26 -17.14 -20.98 3.50
C ASN A 26 -16.68 -21.72 4.78
N GLY A 27 -17.56 -21.91 5.76
CA GLY A 27 -17.22 -22.50 7.05
C GLY A 27 -16.24 -21.64 7.88
N ILE A 28 -16.27 -20.32 7.68
CA ILE A 28 -15.37 -19.37 8.36
C ILE A 28 -16.20 -18.52 9.32
N ASN A 29 -15.73 -18.36 10.55
CA ASN A 29 -16.34 -17.42 11.49
C ASN A 29 -16.02 -15.97 11.07
N LEU A 30 -17.05 -15.20 10.75
CA LEU A 30 -16.96 -13.78 10.36
C LEU A 30 -17.59 -12.85 11.40
N ASP A 31 -17.80 -13.28 12.63
CA ASP A 31 -18.44 -12.46 13.67
C ASP A 31 -17.61 -11.23 14.01
N GLN A 32 -16.30 -11.39 14.17
CA GLN A 32 -15.40 -10.24 14.37
C GLN A 32 -15.34 -9.33 13.13
N PHE A 33 -15.58 -9.86 11.93
CA PHE A 33 -15.62 -9.04 10.71
C PHE A 33 -16.81 -8.07 10.71
N ALA A 34 -17.85 -8.31 11.53
CA ALA A 34 -18.97 -7.37 11.70
C ALA A 34 -18.51 -5.99 12.19
N LEU A 35 -17.37 -5.91 12.90
CA LEU A 35 -16.80 -4.64 13.35
C LEU A 35 -16.51 -3.68 12.18
N TRP A 36 -16.26 -4.16 10.97
CA TRP A 36 -16.09 -3.29 9.79
C TRP A 36 -17.36 -2.50 9.42
N TYR A 37 -18.54 -2.98 9.83
CA TYR A 37 -19.81 -2.31 9.57
C TYR A 37 -20.23 -1.39 10.74
N SER A 38 -19.78 -1.67 11.96
CA SER A 38 -20.24 -0.99 13.17
C SER A 38 -19.21 -0.05 13.78
N GLN A 39 -17.91 -0.24 13.54
CA GLN A 39 -16.84 0.55 14.15
C GLN A 39 -16.32 1.62 13.19
N ALA A 40 -16.58 2.89 13.52
CA ALA A 40 -16.02 4.03 12.78
C ALA A 40 -14.51 4.19 13.02
N GLY A 41 -13.83 4.81 12.05
CA GLY A 41 -12.39 5.10 12.11
C GLY A 41 -11.57 4.20 11.20
N THR A 42 -10.37 4.66 10.88
CA THR A 42 -9.42 3.91 10.03
C THR A 42 -8.40 3.22 10.93
N PRO A 43 -8.30 1.88 10.90
CA PRO A 43 -7.29 1.17 11.68
C PRO A 43 -5.87 1.59 11.27
N VAL A 44 -4.98 1.60 12.25
CA VAL A 44 -3.55 1.80 12.10
C VAL A 44 -2.86 0.49 12.44
N LEU A 45 -2.01 0.01 11.54
CA LEU A 45 -1.14 -1.14 11.72
C LEU A 45 0.29 -0.65 11.93
N GLU A 46 0.89 -0.99 13.06
CA GLU A 46 2.33 -0.87 13.27
C GLU A 46 2.97 -2.23 13.08
N ALA A 47 3.86 -2.35 12.11
CA ALA A 47 4.47 -3.61 11.73
C ALA A 47 5.98 -3.56 11.88
N GLU A 48 6.55 -4.66 12.39
CA GLU A 48 7.98 -4.87 12.56
C GLU A 48 8.33 -6.26 12.04
N GLY A 49 9.44 -6.36 11.31
CA GLY A 49 9.89 -7.62 10.72
C GLY A 49 11.30 -7.97 11.17
N ARG A 50 11.53 -9.22 11.55
CA ARG A 50 12.87 -9.71 11.92
C ARG A 50 13.11 -11.11 11.38
N LEU A 51 14.28 -11.31 10.77
CA LEU A 51 14.75 -12.64 10.38
C LEU A 51 15.52 -13.29 11.53
N LYS A 52 15.11 -14.49 11.94
CA LYS A 52 15.79 -15.28 12.97
C LYS A 52 15.61 -16.78 12.69
N ASN A 53 16.69 -17.56 12.74
CA ASN A 53 16.65 -19.03 12.60
C ASN A 53 15.88 -19.53 11.36
N ASN A 54 16.10 -18.90 10.19
CA ASN A 54 15.39 -19.18 8.94
C ASN A 54 13.87 -18.92 8.96
N VAL A 55 13.41 -18.09 9.89
CA VAL A 55 12.02 -17.65 10.01
C VAL A 55 12.00 -16.13 9.98
N PHE A 56 11.19 -15.56 9.09
CA PHE A 56 10.89 -14.14 9.10
C PHE A 56 9.64 -13.92 9.97
N GLU A 57 9.85 -13.38 11.16
CA GLU A 57 8.81 -13.03 12.12
C GLU A 57 8.27 -11.64 11.79
N LEU A 58 7.00 -11.55 11.39
CA LEU A 58 6.30 -10.28 11.19
C LEU A 58 5.35 -10.05 12.37
N THR A 59 5.71 -9.13 13.25
CA THR A 59 4.83 -8.68 14.33
C THR A 59 4.02 -7.49 13.84
N ILE A 60 2.71 -7.57 13.99
CA ILE A 60 1.77 -6.50 13.64
C ILE A 60 0.99 -6.15 14.88
N LYS A 61 0.87 -4.86 15.17
CA LYS A 61 -0.02 -4.30 16.18
C LYS A 61 -1.09 -3.48 15.49
N GLN A 62 -2.35 -3.73 15.79
CA GLN A 62 -3.47 -2.94 15.29
C GLN A 62 -4.02 -2.02 16.36
N THR A 63 -4.42 -0.82 15.97
CA THR A 63 -5.12 0.13 16.82
C THR A 63 -6.12 0.89 15.99
N VAL A 64 -7.32 1.11 16.52
CA VAL A 64 -8.30 2.01 15.89
C VAL A 64 -8.38 3.26 16.76
N PRO A 65 -7.97 4.45 16.26
CA PRO A 65 -8.07 5.68 17.03
C PRO A 65 -9.53 5.98 17.43
N PRO A 66 -9.78 6.55 18.62
CA PRO A 66 -11.12 6.95 19.03
C PRO A 66 -11.69 7.99 18.08
N THR A 67 -12.99 7.92 17.82
CA THR A 67 -13.73 8.90 17.04
C THR A 67 -14.69 9.67 17.96
N PRO A 68 -15.11 10.91 17.62
CA PRO A 68 -15.98 11.71 18.50
C PRO A 68 -17.28 11.00 18.92
N ASP A 69 -17.78 10.13 18.06
CA ASP A 69 -18.99 9.32 18.20
C ASP A 69 -18.77 7.96 18.87
N MET A 70 -17.51 7.50 19.01
CA MET A 70 -17.19 6.20 19.58
C MET A 70 -15.75 6.18 20.13
N ALA A 71 -15.64 6.20 21.45
CA ALA A 71 -14.36 6.16 22.16
C ALA A 71 -13.81 4.73 22.31
N ASP A 72 -14.68 3.78 22.67
CA ASP A 72 -14.29 2.39 22.87
C ASP A 72 -14.16 1.68 21.52
N LYS A 73 -12.96 1.14 21.26
CA LYS A 73 -12.65 0.43 20.00
C LYS A 73 -12.16 -0.98 20.30
N GLN A 74 -12.52 -1.92 19.45
CA GLN A 74 -12.10 -3.31 19.51
C GLN A 74 -11.15 -3.66 18.35
N PRO A 75 -10.22 -4.62 18.55
CA PRO A 75 -9.44 -5.20 17.46
C PRO A 75 -10.35 -5.77 16.38
N MET A 76 -10.04 -5.48 15.13
CA MET A 76 -10.82 -5.89 13.97
C MET A 76 -10.19 -7.13 13.32
N MET A 77 -11.00 -7.85 12.54
CA MET A 77 -10.50 -8.90 11.66
C MET A 77 -9.94 -8.25 10.38
N ILE A 78 -8.61 -8.19 10.24
CA ILE A 78 -7.92 -7.46 9.16
C ILE A 78 -7.11 -8.45 8.29
N PRO A 79 -7.48 -8.67 7.02
CA PRO A 79 -6.67 -9.45 6.10
C PRO A 79 -5.48 -8.63 5.56
N VAL A 80 -4.27 -9.03 5.90
CA VAL A 80 -3.02 -8.39 5.46
C VAL A 80 -2.35 -9.30 4.43
N LYS A 81 -2.46 -8.95 3.15
CA LYS A 81 -1.78 -9.68 2.08
C LYS A 81 -0.31 -9.29 2.04
N VAL A 82 0.59 -10.27 2.09
CA VAL A 82 2.04 -10.08 2.15
C VAL A 82 2.77 -10.88 1.08
N GLY A 83 3.95 -10.40 0.69
CA GLY A 83 4.97 -11.15 -0.03
C GLY A 83 6.36 -10.75 0.49
N LEU A 84 7.39 -11.49 0.10
CA LEU A 84 8.78 -11.20 0.48
C LEU A 84 9.64 -11.06 -0.78
N LEU A 85 10.52 -10.06 -0.81
CA LEU A 85 11.52 -9.90 -1.87
C LEU A 85 12.93 -10.04 -1.28
N ASN A 86 13.84 -10.70 -1.99
CA ASN A 86 15.25 -10.64 -1.65
C ASN A 86 15.89 -9.32 -2.12
N ARG A 87 17.16 -9.11 -1.78
CA ARG A 87 17.91 -7.90 -2.16
C ARG A 87 18.16 -7.75 -3.66
N ASN A 88 17.96 -8.82 -4.45
CA ASN A 88 18.00 -8.77 -5.91
C ASN A 88 16.65 -8.41 -6.54
N GLY A 89 15.59 -8.31 -5.72
CA GLY A 89 14.24 -7.99 -6.17
C GLY A 89 13.43 -9.21 -6.61
N GLU A 90 13.88 -10.41 -6.28
CA GLU A 90 13.19 -11.66 -6.62
C GLU A 90 12.25 -12.06 -5.49
N ALA A 91 11.09 -12.63 -5.84
CA ALA A 91 10.12 -13.10 -4.85
C ALA A 91 10.69 -14.33 -4.09
N VAL A 92 10.69 -14.25 -2.76
CA VAL A 92 11.15 -15.33 -1.89
C VAL A 92 9.94 -16.15 -1.44
N ALA A 93 10.01 -17.46 -1.66
CA ALA A 93 9.00 -18.38 -1.17
C ALA A 93 9.20 -18.66 0.32
N PHE A 94 8.11 -18.72 1.06
CA PHE A 94 8.05 -19.01 2.48
C PHE A 94 6.92 -20.00 2.76
N ASP A 95 6.99 -20.67 3.90
CA ASP A 95 5.95 -21.56 4.39
C ASP A 95 5.07 -20.80 5.40
N TYR A 96 3.76 -20.83 5.19
CA TYR A 96 2.78 -20.25 6.10
C TYR A 96 1.55 -21.18 6.16
N GLN A 97 1.15 -21.57 7.37
CA GLN A 97 0.02 -22.50 7.60
C GLN A 97 0.12 -23.80 6.77
N GLY A 98 1.33 -24.37 6.64
CA GLY A 98 1.57 -25.61 5.91
C GLY A 98 1.56 -25.49 4.39
N LYS A 99 1.56 -24.26 3.84
CA LYS A 99 1.61 -24.00 2.41
C LYS A 99 2.83 -23.16 2.04
N ARG A 100 3.67 -23.71 1.14
CA ARG A 100 4.77 -22.99 0.47
C ARG A 100 4.21 -22.05 -0.59
N ALA A 101 4.45 -20.75 -0.46
CA ALA A 101 4.00 -19.75 -1.43
C ALA A 101 4.93 -18.52 -1.43
N THR A 102 4.80 -17.66 -2.44
CA THR A 102 5.47 -16.34 -2.49
C THR A 102 4.59 -15.21 -1.98
N GLU A 103 3.30 -15.50 -1.73
CA GLU A 103 2.32 -14.59 -1.16
C GLU A 103 1.40 -15.34 -0.19
N ALA A 104 0.97 -14.66 0.86
CA ALA A 104 -0.02 -15.16 1.80
C ALA A 104 -0.93 -14.04 2.30
N VAL A 105 -2.10 -14.40 2.83
CA VAL A 105 -2.96 -13.48 3.57
C VAL A 105 -2.83 -13.81 5.04
N LEU A 106 -2.28 -12.88 5.81
CA LEU A 106 -2.19 -12.94 7.26
C LEU A 106 -3.49 -12.41 7.83
N LEU A 107 -4.21 -13.23 8.59
CA LEU A 107 -5.46 -12.84 9.20
C LEU A 107 -5.21 -12.31 10.61
N MET A 108 -5.23 -10.99 10.76
CA MET A 108 -5.10 -10.32 12.04
C MET A 108 -6.45 -10.32 12.76
N THR A 109 -6.47 -10.77 14.02
CA THR A 109 -7.67 -10.82 14.88
C THR A 109 -7.42 -10.25 16.28
N GLU A 110 -6.17 -10.22 16.75
CA GLU A 110 -5.86 -9.69 18.10
C GLU A 110 -5.29 -8.27 18.01
N ALA A 111 -5.07 -7.62 19.15
CA ALA A 111 -4.46 -6.29 19.17
C ALA A 111 -2.99 -6.31 18.69
N GLU A 112 -2.28 -7.41 18.95
CA GLU A 112 -0.90 -7.64 18.57
C GLU A 112 -0.70 -9.12 18.27
N GLN A 113 -0.11 -9.47 17.13
CA GLN A 113 0.14 -10.85 16.69
C GLN A 113 1.43 -10.93 15.91
N THR A 114 2.13 -12.04 16.07
CA THR A 114 3.34 -12.37 15.32
C THR A 114 3.05 -13.51 14.36
N PHE A 115 3.37 -13.28 13.08
CA PHE A 115 3.22 -14.26 12.01
C PHE A 115 4.60 -14.80 11.62
N PRO A 116 4.88 -16.10 11.88
CA PRO A 116 6.11 -16.73 11.43
C PRO A 116 5.98 -17.12 9.95
N LEU A 117 6.88 -16.60 9.12
CA LEU A 117 7.05 -17.02 7.73
C LEU A 117 8.31 -17.88 7.64
N GLU A 118 8.14 -19.19 7.53
CA GLU A 118 9.22 -20.17 7.66
C GLU A 118 9.97 -20.40 6.33
N GLY A 119 11.18 -20.94 6.42
CA GLY A 119 11.98 -21.31 5.25
C GLY A 119 12.57 -20.12 4.50
N VAL A 120 12.73 -18.98 5.19
CA VAL A 120 13.36 -17.76 4.68
C VAL A 120 14.82 -17.75 5.14
N THR A 121 15.76 -18.02 4.24
CA THR A 121 17.19 -18.21 4.60
C THR A 121 18.07 -17.00 4.29
N GLU A 122 17.50 -15.92 3.74
CA GLU A 122 18.21 -14.73 3.30
C GLU A 122 17.53 -13.45 3.76
N ALA A 123 18.25 -12.32 3.68
CA ALA A 123 17.70 -11.03 4.04
C ALA A 123 16.60 -10.62 3.04
N VAL A 124 15.40 -10.39 3.57
CA VAL A 124 14.21 -10.04 2.80
C VAL A 124 13.70 -8.63 3.12
N VAL A 125 12.98 -8.06 2.17
CA VAL A 125 12.16 -6.87 2.33
C VAL A 125 10.71 -7.30 2.22
N PRO A 126 9.87 -7.07 3.24
CA PRO A 126 8.47 -7.42 3.16
C PRO A 126 7.73 -6.45 2.23
N SER A 127 6.84 -7.01 1.44
CA SER A 127 5.86 -6.30 0.62
C SER A 127 4.51 -6.46 1.30
N LEU A 128 4.09 -5.43 2.01
CA LEU A 128 2.95 -5.46 2.92
C LEU A 128 1.72 -4.78 2.30
N LEU A 129 0.53 -5.26 2.67
CA LEU A 129 -0.76 -4.73 2.23
C LEU A 129 -0.95 -4.79 0.70
N ARG A 130 -0.44 -5.86 0.06
CA ARG A 130 -0.52 -6.08 -1.40
C ARG A 130 -1.95 -5.97 -1.90
N GLY A 131 -2.13 -5.28 -3.03
CA GLY A 131 -3.44 -5.03 -3.61
C GLY A 131 -4.41 -4.23 -2.71
N PHE A 132 -3.87 -3.51 -1.72
CA PHE A 132 -4.66 -2.81 -0.69
C PHE A 132 -5.64 -3.75 0.03
N SER A 133 -5.11 -4.87 0.54
CA SER A 133 -5.89 -5.97 1.12
C SER A 133 -6.88 -5.55 2.21
N ALA A 134 -6.59 -4.45 2.92
CA ALA A 134 -7.49 -3.86 3.90
C ALA A 134 -7.35 -2.33 3.92
N PRO A 135 -8.43 -1.58 4.19
CA PRO A 135 -8.42 -0.12 4.22
C PRO A 135 -7.86 0.40 5.56
N VAL A 136 -6.54 0.34 5.72
CA VAL A 136 -5.81 0.68 6.95
C VAL A 136 -4.65 1.64 6.67
N TYR A 137 -4.20 2.36 7.70
CA TYR A 137 -2.88 2.99 7.69
C TYR A 137 -1.83 1.98 8.08
N LEU A 138 -0.75 1.86 7.31
CA LEU A 138 0.36 0.96 7.61
C LEU A 138 1.61 1.78 7.95
N ASN A 139 2.16 1.51 9.12
CA ASN A 139 3.45 2.01 9.59
C ASN A 139 4.44 0.85 9.62
N TYR A 140 5.41 0.86 8.72
CA TYR A 140 6.55 -0.05 8.72
C TYR A 140 7.83 0.74 8.48
N PRO A 141 8.93 0.47 9.22
CA PRO A 141 10.15 1.29 9.17
C PRO A 141 11.01 0.99 7.93
N TYR A 142 10.45 1.14 6.72
CA TYR A 142 11.20 0.96 5.47
C TYR A 142 12.34 1.98 5.36
N SER A 143 13.53 1.51 5.04
CA SER A 143 14.60 2.39 4.55
C SER A 143 14.29 2.88 3.13
N ASP A 144 14.97 3.94 2.68
CA ASP A 144 14.81 4.41 1.29
C ASP A 144 15.25 3.31 0.30
N ASP A 145 16.29 2.53 0.61
CA ASP A 145 16.74 1.44 -0.26
C ASP A 145 15.71 0.29 -0.34
N ASP A 146 14.98 0.02 0.75
CA ASP A 146 13.86 -0.94 0.72
C ASP A 146 12.72 -0.44 -0.19
N LEU A 147 12.36 0.84 -0.08
CA LEU A 147 11.31 1.43 -0.90
C LEU A 147 11.70 1.48 -2.39
N LEU A 148 12.97 1.75 -2.70
CA LEU A 148 13.48 1.74 -4.08
C LEU A 148 13.47 0.33 -4.66
N LEU A 149 13.79 -0.69 -3.86
CA LEU A 149 13.68 -2.09 -4.25
C LEU A 149 12.23 -2.46 -4.58
N LEU A 150 11.29 -2.14 -3.68
CA LEU A 150 9.86 -2.39 -3.89
C LEU A 150 9.33 -1.67 -5.13
N LEU A 151 9.68 -0.39 -5.31
CA LEU A 151 9.29 0.39 -6.48
C LEU A 151 9.76 -0.25 -7.80
N ALA A 152 11.01 -0.73 -7.84
CA ALA A 152 11.62 -1.21 -9.07
C ALA A 152 11.33 -2.69 -9.37
N HIS A 153 11.01 -3.50 -8.37
CA HIS A 153 11.00 -4.96 -8.50
C HIS A 153 9.74 -5.66 -8.00
N ASP A 154 8.88 -4.99 -7.22
CA ASP A 154 7.68 -5.66 -6.73
C ASP A 154 6.71 -6.00 -7.87
N SER A 155 6.19 -7.22 -7.84
CA SER A 155 5.15 -7.71 -8.74
C SER A 155 3.78 -7.07 -8.48
N ASP A 156 3.54 -6.62 -7.24
CA ASP A 156 2.28 -6.00 -6.84
C ASP A 156 2.25 -4.51 -7.19
N ALA A 157 1.45 -4.15 -8.20
CA ALA A 157 1.35 -2.78 -8.69
C ALA A 157 0.90 -1.76 -7.64
N PHE A 158 0.11 -2.17 -6.64
CA PHE A 158 -0.25 -1.27 -5.54
C PHE A 158 0.95 -0.98 -4.66
N THR A 159 1.74 -2.00 -4.32
CA THR A 159 2.92 -1.86 -3.45
C THR A 159 4.01 -1.02 -4.10
N CYS A 160 4.34 -1.24 -5.39
CA CYS A 160 5.30 -0.34 -6.02
C CYS A 160 4.76 1.10 -6.08
N TRP A 161 3.44 1.31 -6.24
CA TRP A 161 2.87 2.65 -6.26
C TRP A 161 2.97 3.32 -4.89
N GLU A 162 2.63 2.62 -3.81
CA GLU A 162 2.73 3.14 -2.45
C GLU A 162 4.19 3.41 -2.04
N ALA A 163 5.13 2.58 -2.50
CA ALA A 163 6.56 2.81 -2.33
C ALA A 163 7.00 4.14 -2.98
N ALA A 164 6.56 4.40 -4.22
CA ALA A 164 6.78 5.69 -4.88
C ALA A 164 6.14 6.85 -4.10
N GLN A 165 4.88 6.70 -3.65
CA GLN A 165 4.21 7.75 -2.88
C GLN A 165 4.96 8.06 -1.59
N THR A 166 5.44 7.04 -0.87
CA THR A 166 6.23 7.20 0.35
C THR A 166 7.53 7.95 0.08
N LEU A 167 8.28 7.55 -0.96
CA LEU A 167 9.50 8.24 -1.37
C LEU A 167 9.24 9.70 -1.76
N TYR A 168 8.17 9.98 -2.49
CA TYR A 168 7.79 11.36 -2.84
C TYR A 168 7.44 12.19 -1.61
N ARG A 169 6.68 11.64 -0.65
CA ARG A 169 6.37 12.33 0.61
C ARG A 169 7.64 12.66 1.39
N ARG A 170 8.59 11.72 1.47
CA ARG A 170 9.91 11.94 2.10
C ARG A 170 10.72 13.02 1.39
N ALA A 171 10.76 13.00 0.06
CA ALA A 171 11.47 14.02 -0.73
C ALA A 171 10.86 15.42 -0.57
N VAL A 172 9.52 15.52 -0.54
CA VAL A 172 8.82 16.79 -0.28
C VAL A 172 9.12 17.30 1.13
N ALA A 173 9.07 16.43 2.15
CA ALA A 173 9.40 16.81 3.52
C ALA A 173 10.85 17.30 3.66
N ALA A 174 11.81 16.61 3.02
CA ALA A 174 13.21 17.02 2.99
C ALA A 174 13.41 18.39 2.30
N ASN A 175 12.69 18.65 1.21
CA ASN A 175 12.73 19.96 0.54
C ASN A 175 12.13 21.07 1.42
N LEU A 176 11.05 20.80 2.14
CA LEU A 176 10.45 21.77 3.06
C LEU A 176 11.40 22.11 4.22
N ALA A 177 12.07 21.11 4.79
CA ALA A 177 13.10 21.31 5.80
C ALA A 177 14.27 22.15 5.27
N ALA A 178 14.80 21.80 4.08
CA ALA A 178 15.89 22.53 3.44
C ALA A 178 15.54 24.02 3.19
N LEU A 179 14.31 24.30 2.76
CA LEU A 179 13.82 25.67 2.57
C LEU A 179 13.68 26.43 3.89
N SER A 180 13.26 25.76 4.96
CA SER A 180 13.15 26.35 6.30
C SER A 180 14.53 26.73 6.85
N ASP A 181 15.54 25.89 6.60
CA ASP A 181 16.90 26.05 7.11
C ASP A 181 17.79 26.92 6.20
N GLY A 182 17.28 27.35 5.05
CA GLY A 182 18.03 28.17 4.08
C GLY A 182 19.17 27.44 3.37
N ILE A 183 19.16 26.10 3.37
CA ILE A 183 20.15 25.26 2.69
C ILE A 183 19.70 24.90 1.28
N GLY A 184 20.65 24.44 0.44
CA GLY A 184 20.36 24.00 -0.92
C GLY A 184 19.39 22.81 -0.96
N LEU A 185 18.48 22.81 -1.93
CA LEU A 185 17.52 21.72 -2.10
C LEU A 185 18.23 20.39 -2.39
N PRO A 186 17.86 19.30 -1.69
CA PRO A 186 18.40 17.98 -1.99
C PRO A 186 18.04 17.54 -3.41
N LYS A 187 18.99 16.89 -4.09
CA LYS A 187 18.84 16.46 -5.49
C LYS A 187 17.98 15.21 -5.68
N HIS A 188 17.84 14.38 -4.64
CA HIS A 188 17.06 13.13 -4.66
C HIS A 188 17.49 12.16 -5.79
N GLU A 189 18.79 12.03 -6.07
CA GLU A 189 19.31 11.27 -7.22
C GLU A 189 18.84 9.81 -7.27
N LYS A 190 18.84 9.11 -6.13
CA LYS A 190 18.34 7.73 -6.03
C LYS A 190 16.86 7.60 -6.43
N LEU A 191 16.03 8.53 -5.98
CA LEU A 191 14.60 8.56 -6.31
C LEU A 191 14.39 8.80 -7.80
N LEU A 192 15.10 9.78 -8.37
CA LEU A 192 15.02 10.07 -9.81
C LEU A 192 15.44 8.87 -10.65
N ALA A 193 16.54 8.21 -10.29
CA ALA A 193 17.02 7.01 -10.97
C ALA A 193 16.01 5.85 -10.91
N ALA A 194 15.37 5.61 -9.76
CA ALA A 194 14.35 4.56 -9.64
C ALA A 194 13.08 4.87 -10.44
N VAL A 195 12.66 6.13 -10.46
CA VAL A 195 11.53 6.59 -11.28
C VAL A 195 11.86 6.42 -12.76
N GLU A 196 13.05 6.81 -13.21
CA GLU A 196 13.49 6.58 -14.61
C GLU A 196 13.51 5.10 -14.97
N LYS A 197 14.05 4.24 -14.11
CA LYS A 197 14.05 2.78 -14.31
C LYS A 197 12.63 2.24 -14.45
N SER A 198 11.68 2.70 -13.62
CA SER A 198 10.28 2.28 -13.68
C SER A 198 9.60 2.58 -15.03
N PHE A 199 10.07 3.62 -15.74
CA PHE A 199 9.60 3.93 -17.10
C PHE A 199 10.27 3.09 -18.20
N GLN A 200 11.46 2.53 -17.94
CA GLN A 200 12.25 1.76 -18.91
C GLN A 200 12.00 0.26 -18.86
N THR A 201 11.68 -0.30 -17.69
CA THR A 201 11.53 -1.76 -17.47
C THR A 201 10.34 -2.39 -18.20
N THR A 202 9.59 -1.63 -18.99
CA THR A 202 8.26 -2.07 -19.38
C THR A 202 8.05 -2.26 -20.87
N SER A 203 7.86 -3.53 -21.22
CA SER A 203 6.96 -3.96 -22.28
C SER A 203 5.50 -3.71 -21.85
N TRP A 204 5.06 -2.44 -21.91
CA TRP A 204 3.67 -2.06 -21.56
C TRP A 204 2.69 -2.48 -22.68
N THR A 205 1.99 -3.60 -22.54
CA THR A 205 0.88 -3.99 -23.45
C THR A 205 -0.49 -3.44 -23.02
N THR A 206 -0.59 -2.62 -21.96
CA THR A 206 -1.87 -2.03 -21.51
C THR A 206 -1.74 -0.54 -21.17
N PRO A 207 -2.51 0.37 -21.82
CA PRO A 207 -2.32 1.82 -21.74
C PRO A 207 -2.78 2.51 -20.43
N SER A 208 -3.39 1.79 -19.48
CA SER A 208 -3.97 2.40 -18.26
C SER A 208 -2.98 2.64 -17.12
N LYS A 209 -1.82 1.96 -17.12
CA LYS A 209 -0.89 1.99 -15.99
C LYS A 209 -0.02 3.26 -15.91
N PRO A 210 0.58 3.81 -16.98
CA PRO A 210 1.54 4.92 -16.88
C PRO A 210 1.00 6.19 -16.21
N CYS A 211 -0.30 6.48 -16.39
CA CYS A 211 -0.95 7.64 -15.79
C CYS A 211 -1.06 7.57 -14.26
N PHE A 212 -1.19 6.37 -13.68
CA PHE A 212 -1.35 6.22 -12.22
C PHE A 212 -0.02 6.41 -11.47
N TRP A 213 1.08 5.95 -12.07
CA TRP A 213 2.44 6.00 -11.50
C TRP A 213 3.05 7.40 -11.51
N ALA A 214 2.74 8.20 -12.53
CA ALA A 214 3.23 9.56 -12.68
C ALA A 214 2.39 10.60 -11.91
N CYS A 215 1.29 10.20 -11.27
CA CYS A 215 0.47 11.11 -10.50
C CYS A 215 1.20 11.56 -9.24
N ARG A 216 1.54 12.86 -9.21
CA ARG A 216 2.01 13.52 -8.00
C ARG A 216 0.98 13.33 -6.87
N PRO A 217 1.43 13.20 -5.61
CA PRO A 217 0.53 13.30 -4.47
C PRO A 217 -0.26 14.61 -4.61
N LYS A 218 -1.59 14.53 -4.61
CA LYS A 218 -2.40 15.75 -4.54
C LYS A 218 -2.13 16.41 -3.17
N PRO A 219 -1.89 17.72 -3.09
CA PRO A 219 -1.89 18.42 -1.81
C PRO A 219 -3.26 18.16 -1.16
N ASN A 220 -3.26 17.62 0.04
CA ASN A 220 -4.37 16.81 0.54
C ASN A 220 -5.67 17.62 0.74
N CYS A 221 -6.80 16.90 0.69
CA CYS A 221 -8.14 17.27 1.19
C CYS A 221 -8.19 17.56 2.71
N GLY A 222 -7.04 17.81 3.36
CA GLY A 222 -6.96 18.28 4.74
C GLY A 222 -6.42 19.71 4.74
N THR A 223 -7.22 20.65 5.22
CA THR A 223 -6.98 22.11 5.32
C THR A 223 -7.20 22.93 4.03
N ALA A 224 -8.45 23.29 3.80
CA ALA A 224 -8.81 24.43 2.97
C ALA A 224 -8.36 25.75 3.65
N ARG A 225 -7.13 26.21 3.39
CA ARG A 225 -6.78 27.63 3.49
C ARG A 225 -6.51 28.20 2.11
N LYS A 226 -7.50 28.97 1.63
CA LYS A 226 -7.39 29.83 0.46
C LYS A 226 -6.35 30.92 0.75
N THR A 227 -5.21 30.87 0.07
CA THR A 227 -4.41 32.08 -0.20
C THR A 227 -4.00 32.09 -1.66
N SER A 228 -4.74 32.88 -2.43
CA SER A 228 -4.62 33.14 -3.86
C SER A 228 -3.48 34.12 -4.15
N THR A 229 -2.21 33.71 -4.10
CA THR A 229 -1.12 34.60 -4.60
C THR A 229 0.19 33.89 -4.97
N ARG A 230 0.17 32.75 -5.67
CA ARG A 230 1.44 32.17 -6.20
C ARG A 230 1.36 31.51 -7.58
N CYS A 231 0.42 31.95 -8.43
CA CYS A 231 0.33 31.47 -9.82
C CYS A 231 1.31 32.16 -10.80
N ALA A 232 2.06 33.19 -10.37
CA ALA A 232 2.89 33.98 -11.30
C ALA A 232 4.34 33.46 -11.48
N THR A 233 4.90 32.73 -10.51
CA THR A 233 6.35 32.40 -10.53
C THR A 233 6.67 31.01 -11.09
N ILE A 234 5.67 30.12 -11.25
CA ILE A 234 5.86 28.74 -11.74
C ILE A 234 6.02 28.66 -13.28
N ARG A 235 5.84 29.76 -14.02
CA ARG A 235 6.01 29.77 -15.49
C ARG A 235 7.46 29.70 -15.98
N ARG A 236 8.49 29.87 -15.13
CA ARG A 236 9.90 29.92 -15.57
C ARG A 236 10.69 28.60 -15.51
N ALA A 237 10.13 27.50 -15.00
CA ALA A 237 10.83 26.20 -14.90
C ALA A 237 10.33 25.12 -15.90
N LYS A 238 9.71 25.54 -17.01
CA LYS A 238 9.00 24.65 -17.93
C LYS A 238 9.80 23.87 -19.01
N PRO A 239 11.10 24.04 -19.31
CA PRO A 239 11.67 23.25 -20.42
C PRO A 239 12.23 21.86 -20.07
N CYS A 240 12.41 21.47 -18.81
CA CYS A 240 13.26 20.29 -18.52
C CYS A 240 12.50 18.97 -18.21
N TRP A 241 11.20 19.00 -17.95
CA TRP A 241 10.49 17.84 -17.36
C TRP A 241 9.49 17.12 -18.27
N ILE A 242 9.35 17.55 -19.53
CA ILE A 242 8.44 16.88 -20.47
C ILE A 242 9.21 16.59 -21.76
N ARG A 243 9.91 15.46 -21.76
CA ARG A 243 10.26 14.75 -22.98
C ARG A 243 9.77 13.31 -22.83
N LEU A 244 8.44 13.17 -22.84
CA LEU A 244 7.83 11.89 -23.18
C LEU A 244 8.32 11.50 -24.58
N PRO A 245 8.65 10.22 -24.85
CA PRO A 245 8.96 9.78 -26.20
C PRO A 245 7.81 10.15 -27.14
N SER A 246 8.15 10.72 -28.30
CA SER A 246 7.25 11.13 -29.38
C SER A 246 6.34 10.02 -29.92
N ALA A 247 6.50 8.79 -29.44
CA ALA A 247 5.69 7.62 -29.79
C ALA A 247 4.24 7.70 -29.27
N PHE A 248 3.95 8.47 -28.22
CA PHE A 248 2.59 8.55 -27.65
C PHE A 248 1.63 9.52 -28.38
N CYS A 249 2.13 10.33 -29.31
CA CYS A 249 1.33 11.36 -30.00
C CYS A 249 0.94 10.99 -31.45
N ARG A 250 1.19 9.77 -31.93
CA ARG A 250 0.99 9.42 -33.36
C ARG A 250 -0.01 8.32 -33.71
N ASN A 251 -0.83 7.84 -32.77
CA ASN A 251 -1.93 6.93 -33.12
C ASN A 251 -3.28 7.59 -32.79
N GLY A 252 -3.75 8.39 -33.73
CA GLY A 252 -5.04 9.07 -33.63
C GLY A 252 -5.37 9.90 -34.86
N THR A 253 -5.30 9.31 -36.06
CA THR A 253 -6.06 9.73 -37.25
C THR A 253 -5.93 8.68 -38.37
N ASN A 254 -7.09 8.39 -38.99
CA ASN A 254 -7.45 7.40 -40.02
C ASN A 254 -7.61 5.95 -39.58
#